data_AF-A0A7Y8L8S1-F1
#
_entry.id   AF-A0A7Y8L8S1-F1
#
_cell.length_a   1.000
_cell.length_b   1.000
_cell.length_c   1.000
_cell.angle_alpha   90.00
_cell.angle_beta   90.00
_cell.angle_gamma   90.00
#
_symmetry.space_group_name_H-M   'P 1'
#
loop_
_entity.id
_entity.type
_entity.pdbx_description
1 polymer ?
#
loop_
_entity_poly.entity_id
_entity_poly.type
_entity_poly.pdbx_seq_one_letter_code
_entity_poly.pdbx_strand_id
1 'polypeptide(L)' 'MIDSQSTKTTLAREDCGYDGGKKVKGRKRHIVVDTIGNLLAVVVHAANIHDTKSAHLVLSKVVKKYPT' A
#
# COMPACT_ATOMS: atom_id res chain seq x y z
N MET A 1 -1.49 -7.28 -11.22
CA MET A 1 -2.70 -6.67 -10.58
C MET A 1 -2.26 -5.87 -9.35
N ILE A 2 -2.98 -4.81 -8.98
CA ILE A 2 -2.68 -4.00 -7.77
C ILE A 2 -3.94 -3.92 -6.90
N ASP A 3 -3.78 -4.12 -5.60
CA ASP A 3 -4.84 -3.95 -4.60
C ASP A 3 -4.38 -3.10 -3.42
N SER A 4 -5.32 -2.47 -2.72
CA SER A 4 -5.07 -1.67 -1.52
C SER A 4 -5.91 -2.16 -0.33
N GLN A 5 -5.30 -2.19 0.86
CA GLN A 5 -6.01 -2.51 2.10
C GLN A 5 -5.58 -1.60 3.25
N SER A 6 -6.54 -1.09 4.02
CA SER A 6 -6.28 -0.31 5.23
C SER A 6 -6.63 -1.13 6.47
N THR A 7 -5.73 -1.17 7.45
CA THR A 7 -5.89 -1.93 8.69
C THR A 7 -5.72 -1.04 9.90
N LYS A 8 -6.50 -1.32 10.96
CA LYS A 8 -6.35 -0.62 12.25
C LYS A 8 -5.02 -1.01 12.88
N THR A 9 -4.35 -0.04 13.48
CA THR A 9 -3.12 -0.26 14.25
C THR A 9 -3.36 0.06 15.73
N THR A 10 -2.78 -0.73 16.62
CA THR A 10 -2.95 -0.63 18.08
C THR A 10 -2.14 0.53 18.69
N LEU A 11 -0.98 0.86 18.11
CA LEU A 11 -0.16 1.99 18.55
C LEU A 11 -0.21 3.10 17.50
N ALA A 12 -0.69 4.28 17.92
CA ALA A 12 -0.62 5.51 17.12
C ALA A 12 0.81 6.04 17.14
N ARG A 13 1.69 5.42 16.36
CA ARG A 13 3.01 5.96 16.03
C ARG A 13 2.87 6.91 14.84
N GLU A 14 3.89 7.72 14.62
CA GLU A 14 3.99 8.83 13.64
C GLU A 14 3.44 8.44 12.24
N ASP A 15 3.59 7.18 11.84
CA ASP A 15 3.11 6.63 10.56
C ASP A 15 1.69 6.03 10.60
N CYS A 16 0.72 6.70 11.23
CA CYS A 16 -0.69 6.30 11.21
C CYS A 16 -1.58 7.42 10.65
N GLY A 17 -2.50 7.07 9.75
CA GLY A 17 -3.43 8.00 9.11
C GLY A 17 -4.87 7.50 9.15
N TYR A 18 -5.81 8.31 8.66
CA TYR A 18 -7.21 7.91 8.51
C TYR A 18 -7.55 7.74 7.03
N ASP A 19 -8.02 6.55 6.67
CA ASP A 19 -8.62 6.27 5.37
C ASP A 19 -10.12 6.51 5.48
N GLY A 20 -10.61 7.62 4.90
CA GLY A 20 -12.03 7.96 4.90
C GLY A 20 -12.89 7.02 4.04
N GLY A 21 -12.32 6.44 2.98
CA GLY A 21 -13.04 5.48 2.12
C GLY A 21 -13.31 4.16 2.84
N LYS A 22 -12.34 3.71 3.64
CA LYS A 22 -12.46 2.46 4.43
C LYS A 22 -12.90 2.70 5.87
N LYS A 23 -12.98 3.95 6.31
CA LYS A 23 -13.26 4.38 7.68
C LYS A 23 -12.32 3.75 8.70
N VAL A 24 -11.04 3.62 8.35
CA VAL A 24 -10.02 2.96 9.17
C VAL A 24 -8.94 3.96 9.57
N LYS A 25 -8.70 4.11 10.88
CA LYS A 25 -7.50 4.76 11.41
C LYS A 25 -6.40 3.72 11.56
N GLY A 26 -5.32 3.87 10.80
CA GLY A 26 -4.15 3.02 10.89
C GLY A 26 -3.24 3.13 9.67
N ARG A 27 -2.88 1.99 9.08
CA ARG A 27 -1.95 1.90 7.94
C ARG A 27 -2.63 1.33 6.72
N LYS A 28 -2.20 1.78 5.55
CA LYS A 28 -2.64 1.24 4.26
C LYS A 28 -1.47 0.53 3.58
N ARG A 29 -1.75 -0.63 3.00
CA ARG A 29 -0.83 -1.44 2.22
C ARG A 29 -1.28 -1.53 0.78
N HIS A 30 -0.35 -1.40 -0.15
CA HIS A 30 -0.52 -1.65 -1.57
C HIS A 30 0.26 -2.90 -1.95
N ILE A 31 -0.42 -3.83 -2.60
CA ILE A 31 0.11 -5.14 -2.97
C ILE A 31 0.07 -5.28 -4.48
N VAL A 32 1.19 -5.68 -5.08
CA VAL A 32 1.28 -6.00 -6.50
C VAL A 32 1.58 -7.48 -6.64
N VAL A 33 0.79 -8.16 -7.47
CA VAL A 33 0.96 -9.57 -7.84
C VAL A 33 1.06 -9.73 -9.35
N ASP A 34 1.72 -10.80 -9.79
CA ASP A 34 1.70 -11.24 -11.19
C ASP A 34 0.37 -11.91 -11.57
N THR A 35 0.29 -12.47 -12.78
CA THR A 35 -0.93 -13.12 -13.30
C THR A 35 -1.26 -14.46 -12.66
N ILE A 36 -0.28 -15.10 -12.01
CA ILE A 36 -0.47 -16.40 -11.32
C ILE A 36 -0.53 -16.26 -9.79
N GLY A 37 -0.48 -15.02 -9.29
CA GLY A 37 -0.66 -14.69 -7.87
C GLY A 37 0.63 -14.54 -7.07
N ASN A 38 1.80 -14.54 -7.71
CA ASN A 38 3.07 -14.34 -6.99
C ASN A 38 3.23 -12.88 -6.55
N LEU A 39 3.77 -12.69 -5.34
CA LEU A 39 3.99 -11.38 -4.76
C LEU A 39 5.19 -10.66 -5.39
N LEU A 40 4.93 -9.55 -6.09
CA LEU A 40 5.98 -8.74 -6.71
C LEU A 40 6.50 -7.65 -5.77
N ALA A 41 5.59 -6.88 -5.15
CA ALA A 41 5.94 -5.82 -4.22
C ALA A 41 4.83 -5.52 -3.22
N VAL A 42 5.24 -5.01 -2.06
CA VAL A 42 4.36 -4.43 -1.03
C VAL A 42 4.93 -3.11 -0.56
N VAL A 43 4.08 -2.10 -0.44
CA VAL A 43 4.37 -0.82 0.21
C VAL A 43 3.34 -0.58 1.30
N VAL A 44 3.80 -0.19 2.49
CA VAL A 44 2.94 0.15 3.63
C VAL A 44 3.23 1.59 4.04
N HIS A 45 2.18 2.36 4.28
CA HIS A 45 2.29 3.77 4.70
C HIS A 45 1.07 4.16 5.55
N ALA A 46 1.04 5.41 6.05
CA ALA A 46 -0.10 5.94 6.79
C ALA A 46 -1.39 5.93 5.96
N ALA A 47 -2.53 5.55 6.54
CA ALA A 47 -3.74 5.27 5.76
C ALA A 47 -4.39 6.48 5.07
N ASN A 48 -3.96 7.70 5.40
CA ASN A 48 -4.43 8.95 4.79
C ASN A 48 -3.81 9.25 3.41
N ILE A 49 -2.79 8.49 2.96
CA ILE A 49 -2.23 8.68 1.62
C ILE A 49 -3.18 8.04 0.59
N HIS A 50 -3.46 8.80 -0.47
CA HIS A 50 -4.37 8.41 -1.55
C HIS A 50 -3.75 7.34 -2.46
N ASP A 51 -4.59 6.42 -2.93
CA ASP A 51 -4.18 5.24 -3.69
C ASP A 51 -3.42 5.60 -4.97
N THR A 52 -3.76 6.72 -5.62
CA THR A 52 -3.01 7.26 -6.78
C THR A 52 -1.54 7.53 -6.45
N LYS A 53 -1.26 8.21 -5.33
CA LYS A 53 0.13 8.52 -4.93
C LYS A 53 0.87 7.24 -4.54
N SER A 54 0.19 6.35 -3.84
CA SER A 54 0.77 5.09 -3.39
C SER A 54 0.99 4.07 -4.51
N ALA A 55 0.19 4.13 -5.58
CA ALA A 55 0.38 3.33 -6.78
C ALA A 55 1.74 3.63 -7.43
N HIS A 56 2.13 4.91 -7.51
CA HIS A 56 3.47 5.28 -7.99
C HIS A 56 4.57 4.67 -7.10
N LEU A 57 4.42 4.75 -5.78
CA LEU A 57 5.41 4.19 -4.84
C LEU A 57 5.62 2.69 -5.03
N VAL A 58 4.53 1.92 -5.17
CA VAL A 58 4.63 0.47 -5.31
C VAL A 58 5.10 0.07 -6.71
N LEU A 59 4.69 0.78 -7.76
CA LEU A 59 5.17 0.54 -9.13
C LEU A 59 6.66 0.81 -9.27
N SER A 60 7.18 1.92 -8.72
CA SER A 60 8.62 2.19 -8.71
C SER A 60 9.41 1.08 -8.02
N LYS A 61 8.85 0.48 -6.95
CA LYS A 61 9.46 -0.66 -6.26
C LYS A 61 9.47 -1.93 -7.11
N VAL A 62 8.41 -2.19 -7.89
CA VAL A 62 8.35 -3.30 -8.85
C VAL A 62 9.38 -3.11 -9.96
N VAL A 63 9.40 -1.95 -10.63
CA VAL A 63 10.32 -1.67 -11.75
C VAL A 63 11.79 -1.77 -11.31
N LYS A 64 12.11 -1.26 -10.11
CA LYS A 64 13.47 -1.38 -9.56
C LYS A 64 13.87 -2.84 -9.27
N LYS A 65 12.93 -3.67 -8.84
CA LYS A 65 13.19 -5.08 -8.48
C LYS A 65 13.21 -6.00 -9.70
N TYR A 66 12.37 -5.72 -10.69
CA TYR A 66 12.23 -6.46 -11.94
C TYR A 66 12.40 -5.48 -13.11
N PRO A 67 13.65 -5.06 -13.37
CA PRO A 67 13.93 -4.21 -14.52
C PRO A 67 13.57 -4.98 -15.80
N THR A 68 12.90 -4.28 -16.71
CA THR A 68 12.49 -4.80 -18.03
C THR A 68 13.52 -4.43 -19.07
#